data_AF-A0A5E6N2V1-F1
#
_entry.id   AF-A0A5E6N2V1-F1
#
_cell.length_a   1.000
_cell.length_b   1.000
_cell.length_c   1.000
_cell.angle_alpha   90.00
_cell.angle_beta   90.00
_cell.angle_gamma   90.00
#
_symmetry.space_group_name_H-M   'P 1'
#
loop_
_entity.id
_entity.type
_entity.pdbx_description
1 polymer ?
#
loop_
_entity_poly.entity_id
_entity_poly.type
_entity_poly.pdbx_seq_one_letter_code
_entity_poly.pdbx_strand_id
1 'polypeptide(L)'
;MIKLTASQRGVNFSITGGRNQAKFSLSGKTLTFKATSFKDPGDNTYQVNIKATKGNDTTEKILTVTVEASTRTGVGASRVLAVRMAAQAVRKESKTASKALLFKVGKTLMGRLSHIRHKDKQKSRSSANGFVSGIQVSFADSKPTALSTMY
;
A
#
# COMPACT_ATOMS: atom_id res chain seq x y z
N MET A 1 16.23 27.27 -14.27
CA MET A 1 17.18 28.39 -14.04
C MET A 1 17.48 28.46 -12.55
N ILE A 2 18.70 28.87 -12.17
CA ILE A 2 19.16 29.01 -10.79
C ILE A 2 19.45 30.50 -10.56
N LYS A 3 18.87 31.10 -9.51
CA LYS A 3 19.14 32.49 -9.14
C LYS A 3 20.29 32.55 -8.14
N LEU A 4 21.31 33.34 -8.44
CA LEU A 4 22.44 33.60 -7.55
C LEU A 4 22.12 34.79 -6.64
N THR A 5 22.34 34.61 -5.34
CA THR A 5 22.18 35.63 -4.30
C THR A 5 23.49 35.84 -3.56
N ALA A 6 23.63 37.01 -2.94
CA ALA A 6 24.72 37.35 -2.04
C ALA A 6 24.16 38.26 -0.94
N SER A 7 24.75 38.21 0.25
CA SER A 7 24.31 39.02 1.40
C SER A 7 24.51 40.53 1.20
N GLN A 8 25.31 40.95 0.22
CA GLN A 8 25.56 42.34 -0.11
C GLN A 8 24.99 42.74 -1.49
N ARG A 9 24.62 44.02 -1.62
CA ARG A 9 24.24 44.64 -2.89
C ARG A 9 25.49 44.97 -3.72
N GLY A 10 25.31 45.22 -5.02
CA GLY A 10 26.41 45.53 -5.95
C GLY A 10 27.31 44.35 -6.35
N VAL A 11 26.99 43.12 -5.90
CA VAL A 11 27.76 41.92 -6.25
C VAL A 11 27.47 41.46 -7.68
N ASN A 12 28.52 41.39 -8.50
CA ASN A 12 28.56 40.76 -9.80
C ASN A 12 28.99 39.30 -9.68
N PHE A 13 28.58 38.46 -10.62
CA PHE A 13 28.94 37.03 -10.68
C PHE A 13 29.61 36.71 -12.01
N SER A 14 30.57 35.78 -11.99
CA SER A 14 31.26 35.25 -13.17
C SER A 14 31.45 33.73 -13.03
N ILE A 15 31.48 33.01 -14.15
CA ILE A 15 31.98 31.63 -14.18
C ILE A 15 33.51 31.71 -14.34
N THR A 16 34.26 31.07 -13.45
CA THR A 16 35.75 31.08 -13.49
C THR A 16 36.36 29.72 -13.82
N GLY A 17 35.55 28.65 -13.87
CA GLY A 17 36.03 27.31 -14.21
C GLY A 17 35.06 26.21 -13.81
N GLY A 18 35.63 25.03 -13.53
CA GLY A 18 34.92 23.83 -13.10
C GLY A 18 34.73 22.81 -14.22
N ARG A 19 34.71 21.52 -13.84
CA ARG A 19 34.71 20.34 -14.74
C ARG A 19 33.66 20.38 -15.86
N ASN A 20 32.57 21.12 -15.67
CA ASN A 20 31.46 21.16 -16.61
C ASN A 20 31.07 22.58 -17.06
N GLN A 21 31.97 23.57 -16.98
CA GLN A 21 31.64 24.99 -17.25
C GLN A 21 30.86 25.23 -18.56
N ALA A 22 31.18 24.53 -19.64
CA ALA A 22 30.51 24.67 -20.94
C ALA A 22 29.04 24.19 -20.94
N LYS A 23 28.61 23.43 -19.92
CA LYS A 23 27.21 23.04 -19.69
C LYS A 23 26.42 24.09 -18.89
N PHE A 24 27.02 25.26 -18.59
CA PHE A 24 26.40 26.38 -17.89
C PHE A 24 26.56 27.68 -18.70
N SER A 25 25.60 28.60 -18.52
CA SER A 25 25.74 29.99 -18.96
C SER A 25 25.14 30.93 -17.93
N LEU A 26 25.82 32.02 -17.62
CA LEU A 26 25.43 33.01 -16.63
C LEU A 26 25.03 34.32 -17.32
N SER A 27 23.90 34.90 -16.92
CA SER A 27 23.49 36.25 -17.32
C SER A 27 23.06 37.04 -16.08
N GLY A 28 23.83 38.07 -15.73
CA GLY A 28 23.66 38.83 -14.49
C GLY A 28 23.70 37.94 -13.24
N LYS A 29 22.53 37.70 -12.64
CA LYS A 29 22.35 36.82 -11.47
C LYS A 29 21.69 35.48 -11.80
N THR A 30 21.44 35.17 -13.07
CA THR A 30 20.73 33.97 -13.51
C THR A 30 21.70 32.96 -14.12
N LEU A 31 22.01 31.91 -13.37
CA LEU A 31 22.77 30.77 -13.86
C LEU A 31 21.82 29.78 -14.54
N THR A 32 22.13 29.40 -15.78
CA THR A 32 21.34 28.47 -16.58
C THR A 32 22.18 27.25 -16.92
N PHE A 33 21.77 26.10 -16.41
CA PHE A 33 22.29 24.80 -16.80
C PHE A 33 21.68 24.38 -18.15
N LYS A 34 22.51 23.88 -19.07
CA LYS A 34 22.21 23.66 -20.50
C LYS A 34 22.65 22.27 -21.01
N ALA A 35 22.83 21.29 -20.12
CA ALA A 35 23.16 19.93 -20.56
C ALA A 35 22.01 19.31 -21.38
N THR A 36 22.31 18.92 -22.62
CA THR A 36 21.37 18.28 -23.56
C THR A 36 21.42 16.76 -23.54
N SER A 37 22.38 16.17 -22.83
CA SER A 37 22.54 14.71 -22.75
C SER A 37 23.04 14.33 -21.36
N PHE A 38 22.26 13.49 -20.69
CA PHE A 38 22.59 12.84 -19.43
C PHE A 38 23.11 11.45 -19.78
N LYS A 39 24.44 11.29 -19.74
CA LYS A 39 25.12 10.05 -20.11
C LYS A 39 25.22 9.14 -18.89
N ASP A 40 24.51 8.03 -18.98
CA ASP A 40 24.55 6.87 -18.08
C ASP A 40 24.04 7.10 -16.63
N PRO A 41 23.45 6.08 -15.99
CA PRO A 41 22.96 6.17 -14.62
C PRO A 41 24.13 6.10 -13.61
N GLY A 42 25.00 7.11 -13.64
CA GLY A 42 26.19 7.20 -12.78
C GLY A 42 26.71 8.64 -12.62
N ASP A 43 27.16 9.29 -13.70
CA ASP A 43 27.80 10.62 -13.62
C ASP A 43 26.83 11.78 -13.92
N ASN A 44 25.76 11.86 -13.13
CA ASN A 44 24.79 12.96 -13.19
C ASN A 44 25.19 14.21 -12.38
N THR A 45 26.47 14.34 -12.02
CA THR A 45 26.97 15.34 -11.05
C THR A 45 27.81 16.41 -11.74
N TYR A 46 27.20 17.57 -11.98
CA TYR A 46 27.78 18.66 -12.77
C TYR A 46 28.34 19.77 -11.88
N GLN A 47 29.61 20.15 -12.09
CA GLN A 47 30.29 21.17 -11.28
C GLN A 47 30.71 22.40 -12.10
N VAL A 48 30.50 23.59 -11.53
CA VAL A 48 30.93 24.88 -12.06
C VAL A 48 31.43 25.79 -10.94
N ASN A 49 32.53 26.52 -11.18
CA ASN A 49 33.08 27.50 -10.24
C ASN A 49 32.46 28.87 -10.54
N ILE A 50 31.84 29.47 -9.52
CA ILE A 50 31.30 30.83 -9.59
C ILE A 50 32.11 31.74 -8.70
N LYS A 51 32.61 32.84 -9.25
CA LYS A 51 33.20 33.95 -8.49
C LYS A 51 32.18 35.07 -8.32
N ALA A 52 31.95 35.45 -7.07
CA ALA A 52 31.33 36.71 -6.70
C ALA A 52 32.40 37.81 -6.62
N THR A 53 32.07 39.02 -7.07
CA THR A 53 32.97 40.18 -7.05
C THR A 53 32.21 41.46 -6.70
N LYS A 54 32.77 42.30 -5.83
CA LYS A 54 32.22 43.59 -5.42
C LYS A 54 33.37 44.57 -5.17
N GLY A 55 33.67 45.41 -6.17
CA GLY A 55 34.93 46.18 -6.16
C GLY A 55 36.12 45.21 -6.12
N ASN A 56 37.00 45.39 -5.14
CA ASN A 56 38.18 44.53 -4.95
C ASN A 56 37.86 43.22 -4.19
N ASP A 57 36.72 43.16 -3.48
CA ASP A 57 36.31 41.96 -2.73
C ASP A 57 35.93 40.84 -3.72
N THR A 58 36.51 39.65 -3.54
CA THR A 58 36.14 38.46 -4.33
C THR A 58 35.93 37.23 -3.45
N THR A 59 35.09 36.30 -3.90
CA THR A 59 34.91 34.99 -3.26
C THR A 59 34.49 33.98 -4.33
N GLU A 60 35.20 32.85 -4.42
CA GLU A 60 34.81 31.74 -5.29
C GLU A 60 34.04 30.66 -4.53
N LYS A 61 33.11 30.00 -5.23
CA LYS A 61 32.41 28.83 -4.70
C LYS A 61 32.07 27.85 -5.82
N ILE A 62 32.29 26.56 -5.56
CA ILE A 62 31.87 25.49 -6.46
C ILE A 62 30.37 25.25 -6.26
N LEU A 63 29.61 25.25 -7.35
CA LEU A 63 28.23 24.80 -7.40
C LEU A 63 28.17 23.41 -8.02
N THR A 64 27.59 22.48 -7.27
CA THR A 64 27.29 21.11 -7.73
C THR A 64 25.79 21.02 -8.06
N VAL A 65 25.47 20.56 -9.26
CA VAL A 65 24.11 20.28 -9.72
C VAL A 65 24.01 18.79 -10.03
N THR A 66 23.18 18.08 -9.27
CA THR A 66 22.84 16.68 -9.54
C THR A 66 21.57 16.64 -10.39
N VAL A 67 21.57 15.80 -11.43
CA VAL A 67 20.38 15.56 -12.26
C VAL A 67 19.77 14.21 -11.89
N GLU A 68 18.61 14.23 -11.24
CA GLU A 68 17.86 13.01 -10.94
C GLU A 68 16.94 12.64 -12.11
N ALA A 69 16.93 11.36 -12.46
CA ALA A 69 15.99 10.84 -13.44
C ALA A 69 14.57 10.98 -12.88
N SER A 70 13.76 11.84 -13.49
CA SER A 70 12.36 12.05 -13.11
C SER A 70 11.54 10.79 -13.41
N THR A 71 11.53 9.85 -12.47
CA THR A 71 10.67 8.68 -12.45
C THR A 71 9.23 9.13 -12.24
N ARG A 72 8.61 9.62 -13.33
CA ARG A 72 7.15 9.69 -13.45
C ARG A 72 6.62 8.26 -13.41
N THR A 73 6.41 7.76 -12.19
CA THR A 73 5.55 6.63 -11.87
C THR A 73 4.10 7.02 -12.11
N GLY A 74 3.78 7.39 -13.37
CA GLY A 74 2.43 7.33 -13.89
C GLY A 74 2.01 5.87 -13.83
N VAL A 75 1.27 5.49 -12.78
CA VAL A 75 0.83 4.12 -12.51
C VAL A 75 -0.30 3.73 -13.49
N GLY A 76 0.04 3.62 -14.77
CA GLY A 76 -0.88 3.33 -15.87
C GLY A 76 -0.42 2.19 -16.77
N ALA A 77 0.86 2.17 -17.19
CA ALA A 77 1.31 1.30 -18.28
C ALA A 77 1.92 -0.06 -17.85
N SER A 78 2.55 -0.18 -16.67
CA SER A 78 3.37 -1.36 -16.31
C SER A 78 3.03 -2.02 -14.95
N ARG A 79 1.77 -1.95 -14.50
CA ARG A 79 1.25 -2.81 -13.41
C ARG A 79 0.07 -3.69 -13.80
N VAL A 80 -0.49 -3.50 -15.00
CA VAL A 80 -1.75 -4.13 -15.43
C VAL A 80 -1.60 -5.64 -15.68
N LEU A 81 -0.42 -6.11 -16.14
CA LEU A 81 -0.21 -7.52 -16.49
C LEU A 81 -0.14 -8.43 -15.26
N ALA A 82 0.68 -8.09 -14.26
CA ALA A 82 0.83 -8.89 -13.03
C ALA A 82 -0.45 -8.91 -12.17
N VAL A 83 -1.11 -7.77 -12.00
CA VAL A 83 -2.32 -7.67 -11.15
C VAL A 83 -3.50 -8.43 -11.75
N ARG A 84 -3.59 -8.53 -13.09
CA ARG A 84 -4.72 -9.22 -13.76
C ARG A 84 -4.77 -10.73 -13.52
N MET A 85 -3.64 -11.41 -13.26
CA MET A 85 -3.68 -12.85 -12.97
C MET A 85 -4.15 -13.11 -11.52
N ALA A 86 -3.53 -12.45 -10.54
CA ALA A 86 -3.90 -12.58 -9.13
C ALA A 86 -5.39 -12.21 -8.87
N ALA A 87 -5.87 -11.10 -9.44
CA ALA A 87 -7.26 -10.66 -9.26
C ALA A 87 -8.29 -11.61 -9.92
N GLN A 88 -7.89 -12.44 -10.89
CA GLN A 88 -8.76 -13.44 -11.52
C GLN A 88 -8.75 -14.77 -10.77
N ALA A 89 -7.60 -15.20 -10.23
CA ALA A 89 -7.47 -16.42 -9.42
C ALA A 89 -8.38 -16.37 -8.18
N VAL A 90 -8.19 -15.36 -7.33
CA VAL A 90 -8.98 -15.15 -6.09
C VAL A 90 -10.48 -15.12 -6.35
N ARG A 91 -10.93 -14.53 -7.47
CA ARG A 91 -12.35 -14.49 -7.86
C ARG A 91 -12.91 -15.85 -8.29
N LYS A 92 -12.11 -16.71 -8.92
CA LYS A 92 -12.52 -18.09 -9.29
C LYS A 92 -12.51 -19.03 -8.09
N GLU A 93 -11.51 -18.91 -7.23
CA GLU A 93 -11.37 -19.70 -6.00
C GLU A 93 -12.52 -19.43 -5.04
N SER A 94 -12.81 -18.16 -4.75
CA SER A 94 -13.93 -17.73 -3.90
C SER A 94 -15.26 -18.35 -4.36
N LYS A 95 -15.60 -18.24 -5.66
CA LYS A 95 -16.84 -18.82 -6.21
C LYS A 95 -16.92 -20.34 -6.08
N THR A 96 -15.78 -21.02 -6.22
CA THR A 96 -15.69 -22.49 -6.10
C THR A 96 -15.81 -22.93 -4.64
N ALA A 97 -15.10 -22.28 -3.73
CA ALA A 97 -15.15 -22.53 -2.29
C ALA A 97 -16.55 -22.28 -1.72
N SER A 98 -17.20 -21.16 -2.08
CA SER A 98 -18.59 -20.88 -1.67
C SER A 98 -19.55 -21.99 -2.14
N LYS A 99 -19.45 -22.46 -3.40
CA LYS A 99 -20.29 -23.55 -3.92
C LYS A 99 -20.05 -24.87 -3.18
N ALA A 100 -18.79 -25.19 -2.87
CA ALA A 100 -18.44 -26.39 -2.10
C ALA A 100 -18.95 -26.35 -0.65
N LEU A 101 -18.84 -25.20 0.02
CA LEU A 101 -19.38 -24.99 1.37
C LEU A 101 -20.91 -25.10 1.39
N LEU A 102 -21.61 -24.41 0.48
CA LEU A 102 -23.08 -24.50 0.35
C LEU A 102 -23.55 -25.95 0.13
N PHE A 103 -22.87 -26.72 -0.73
CA PHE A 103 -23.18 -28.12 -0.97
C PHE A 103 -22.94 -29.01 0.26
N LYS A 104 -21.84 -28.79 1.00
CA LYS A 104 -21.53 -29.55 2.22
C LYS A 104 -22.49 -29.23 3.37
N VAL A 105 -22.85 -27.95 3.54
CA VAL A 105 -23.87 -27.49 4.49
C VAL A 105 -25.25 -28.07 4.14
N GLY A 106 -25.67 -28.00 2.87
CA GLY A 106 -26.93 -28.57 2.40
C GLY A 106 -27.04 -30.08 2.63
N LYS A 107 -25.97 -30.86 2.35
CA LYS A 107 -25.91 -32.29 2.68
C LYS A 107 -25.99 -32.56 4.18
N THR A 108 -25.28 -31.77 4.99
CA THR A 108 -25.27 -31.93 6.46
C THR A 108 -26.65 -31.62 7.06
N LEU A 109 -27.31 -30.57 6.59
CA LEU A 109 -28.66 -30.20 7.00
C LEU A 109 -29.68 -31.25 6.58
N MET A 110 -29.69 -31.69 5.32
CA MET A 110 -30.63 -32.72 4.85
C MET A 110 -30.43 -34.06 5.59
N GLY A 111 -29.20 -34.49 5.85
CA GLY A 111 -28.92 -35.70 6.62
C GLY A 111 -29.46 -35.62 8.05
N ARG A 112 -29.18 -34.50 8.76
CA ARG A 112 -29.69 -34.28 10.12
C ARG A 112 -31.21 -34.15 10.16
N LEU A 113 -31.82 -33.40 9.23
CA LEU A 113 -33.26 -33.17 9.19
C LEU A 113 -34.03 -34.45 8.80
N SER A 114 -33.48 -35.26 7.89
CA SER A 114 -34.01 -36.59 7.56
C SER A 114 -33.96 -37.53 8.78
N HIS A 115 -32.81 -37.58 9.47
CA HIS A 115 -32.67 -38.39 10.68
C HIS A 115 -33.63 -37.94 11.80
N ILE A 116 -33.83 -36.63 12.00
CA ILE A 116 -34.82 -36.09 12.93
C ILE A 116 -36.23 -36.54 12.53
N ARG A 117 -36.64 -36.35 11.27
CA ARG A 117 -37.97 -36.76 10.76
C ARG A 117 -38.23 -38.26 10.90
N HIS A 118 -37.19 -39.10 10.79
CA HIS A 118 -37.32 -40.55 10.97
C HIS A 118 -37.32 -40.96 12.46
N LYS A 119 -36.63 -40.21 13.31
CA LYS A 119 -36.53 -40.44 14.77
C LYS A 119 -37.77 -39.96 15.52
N ASP A 120 -38.42 -38.91 15.03
CA ASP A 120 -39.73 -38.43 15.50
C ASP A 120 -40.79 -39.56 15.46
N LYS A 121 -40.85 -40.30 14.33
CA LYS A 121 -41.67 -41.52 14.17
C LYS A 121 -41.22 -42.75 14.99
N GLN A 122 -40.21 -42.62 15.85
CA GLN A 122 -39.62 -43.72 16.62
C GLN A 122 -39.36 -43.40 18.10
N LYS A 123 -39.49 -42.13 18.54
CA LYS A 123 -39.16 -41.73 19.92
C LYS A 123 -40.12 -40.72 20.55
N SER A 124 -41.35 -41.18 20.81
CA SER A 124 -42.22 -40.61 21.85
C SER A 124 -41.72 -40.88 23.29
N ARG A 125 -40.47 -41.38 23.49
CA ARG A 125 -39.89 -41.74 24.80
C ARG A 125 -38.35 -41.54 24.82
N SER A 126 -37.83 -40.87 25.86
CA SER A 126 -36.41 -40.74 26.28
C SER A 126 -35.42 -40.03 25.32
N SER A 127 -34.50 -39.15 25.76
CA SER A 127 -34.24 -38.53 27.08
C SER A 127 -33.53 -37.18 26.85
N ALA A 128 -33.65 -36.22 27.77
CA ALA A 128 -33.23 -34.83 27.56
C ALA A 128 -31.74 -34.53 27.83
N ASN A 129 -30.99 -35.46 28.44
CA ASN A 129 -29.56 -35.28 28.76
C ASN A 129 -28.67 -36.00 27.72
N GLY A 130 -27.82 -35.25 27.02
CA GLY A 130 -26.87 -35.80 26.05
C GLY A 130 -25.75 -34.81 25.73
N PHE A 131 -24.50 -35.25 25.84
CA PHE A 131 -23.33 -34.36 25.80
C PHE A 131 -22.94 -33.94 24.38
N VAL A 132 -22.65 -32.65 24.22
CA VAL A 132 -21.80 -32.16 23.13
C VAL A 132 -20.35 -32.38 23.55
N SER A 133 -19.50 -32.83 22.63
CA SER A 133 -18.08 -33.10 22.94
C SER A 133 -17.41 -31.85 23.53
N GLY A 134 -16.98 -31.95 24.80
CA GLY A 134 -16.36 -30.86 25.56
C GLY A 134 -17.25 -30.14 26.58
N ILE A 135 -18.57 -30.36 26.63
CA ILE A 135 -19.45 -29.70 27.62
C ILE A 135 -20.34 -30.72 28.34
N GLN A 136 -20.16 -30.80 29.66
CA GLN A 136 -21.02 -31.58 30.56
C GLN A 136 -22.14 -30.68 31.08
N VAL A 137 -23.39 -30.92 30.65
CA VAL A 137 -24.57 -30.15 31.07
C VAL A 137 -25.45 -31.01 31.97
N SER A 138 -25.76 -30.51 33.16
CA SER A 138 -26.63 -31.15 34.14
C SER A 138 -27.78 -30.20 34.47
N PHE A 139 -29.00 -30.58 34.12
CA PHE A 139 -30.21 -29.87 34.56
C PHE A 139 -30.68 -30.46 35.89
N ALA A 140 -30.83 -29.61 36.90
CA ALA A 140 -31.42 -30.01 38.18
C ALA A 140 -32.92 -30.27 38.03
N ASP A 141 -33.45 -31.25 38.77
CA ASP A 141 -34.85 -31.66 38.68
C ASP A 141 -35.80 -30.55 39.19
N SER A 142 -36.51 -29.92 38.25
CA SER A 142 -37.50 -28.89 38.56
C SER A 142 -38.81 -29.52 39.00
N LYS A 143 -38.92 -29.88 40.29
CA LYS A 143 -40.21 -30.17 40.92
C LYS A 143 -41.20 -29.04 40.61
N PRO A 144 -42.36 -29.31 39.98
CA PRO A 144 -43.32 -28.27 39.67
C PRO A 144 -43.96 -27.73 40.95
N THR A 145 -43.69 -26.47 41.28
CA THR A 145 -44.45 -25.75 42.31
C THR A 145 -45.87 -25.54 41.82
N ALA A 146 -46.83 -26.24 42.42
CA ALA A 146 -48.24 -26.10 42.09
C ALA A 146 -48.77 -24.71 42.46
N LEU A 147 -49.58 -24.12 41.59
CA LEU A 147 -50.30 -22.87 41.84
C LEU A 147 -51.82 -23.10 41.82
N SER A 148 -52.36 -23.25 43.02
CA SER A 148 -53.73 -22.86 43.38
C SER A 148 -53.85 -21.33 43.21
N THR A 149 -54.98 -20.67 42.88
CA THR A 149 -56.35 -21.06 42.50
C THR A 149 -56.96 -19.84 41.72
N MET A 150 -58.25 -19.61 41.43
CA MET A 150 -59.56 -20.20 41.77
C MET A 150 -60.59 -19.84 40.70
N TYR A 151 -61.47 -20.78 40.29
CA TYR A 151 -62.92 -20.59 40.22
C TYR A 151 -63.65 -21.93 40.07
#